data_AF-A0A3Q3ADK8-F1
#
_entry.id   AF-A0A3Q3ADK8-F1
#
_cell.length_a   1.000
_cell.length_b   1.000
_cell.length_c   1.000
_cell.angle_alpha   90.00
_cell.angle_beta   90.00
_cell.angle_gamma   90.00
#
_symmetry.space_group_name_H-M   'P 1'
#
loop_
_entity.id
_entity.type
_entity.pdbx_description
1 polymer ?
#
loop_
_entity_poly.entity_id
_entity_poly.type
_entity_poly.pdbx_seq_one_letter_code
_entity_poly.pdbx_strand_id
1 'polypeptide(L)'
;ETFYSPQFPDLLSAPAIFRLYYFVWCSSCCRLRQVQALLGGGGAAAPDGVLCSLGIDSRYNEGCTELAKYLFYDLYGQNQLNLEPAFEEFPEETLDDVILLIKAECVHLYCNPLNYAHLLPYLSHWRNLRLYCMTETEYEDEEAAEEFKISSFVEMVADCRRVGVPYSAQGTHRGTEKSKLFVK
;
A
#
# COMPACT_ATOMS: atom_id res chain seq x y z
N GLU A 1 29.96 -16.97 20.04
CA GLU A 1 28.99 -16.26 19.18
C GLU A 1 27.60 -16.48 19.74
N THR A 2 27.14 -15.55 20.57
CA THR A 2 25.81 -15.58 21.17
C THR A 2 24.83 -14.89 20.23
N PHE A 3 23.92 -15.67 19.66
CA PHE A 3 22.74 -15.18 18.96
C PHE A 3 21.96 -14.24 19.89
N TYR A 4 21.93 -12.95 19.58
CA TYR A 4 20.93 -12.03 20.13
C TYR A 4 19.57 -12.43 19.53
N SER A 5 18.86 -13.30 20.23
CA SER A 5 17.43 -13.51 19.96
C SER A 5 16.71 -12.25 20.43
N PRO A 6 16.01 -11.51 19.55
CA PRO A 6 15.24 -10.35 20.00
C PRO A 6 14.17 -10.86 20.98
N GLN A 7 14.32 -10.48 22.24
CA GLN A 7 13.30 -10.74 23.26
C GLN A 7 12.10 -9.88 22.89
N PHE A 8 11.07 -10.50 22.31
CA PHE A 8 9.78 -9.84 22.11
C PHE A 8 9.28 -9.41 23.49
N PRO A 9 8.93 -8.13 23.70
CA PRO A 9 8.33 -7.69 24.95
C PRO A 9 7.03 -8.48 25.17
N ASP A 10 6.77 -8.86 26.42
CA ASP A 10 5.52 -9.53 26.78
C ASP A 10 4.35 -8.61 26.41
N LEU A 11 3.69 -8.90 25.29
CA LEU A 11 2.68 -8.06 24.66
C LEU A 11 1.50 -7.81 25.61
N LEU A 12 1.32 -8.68 26.62
CA LEU A 12 0.30 -8.57 27.65
C LEU A 12 0.61 -7.51 28.72
N SER A 13 1.84 -7.04 28.80
CA SER A 13 2.31 -6.02 29.77
C SER A 13 2.58 -4.65 29.13
N ALA A 14 2.73 -4.57 27.81
CA ALA A 14 3.08 -3.34 27.11
C ALA A 14 1.96 -2.26 27.21
N PRO A 15 2.27 -0.96 27.14
CA PRO A 15 1.23 0.07 27.03
C PRO A 15 0.31 -0.17 25.82
N ALA A 16 -0.98 0.18 25.94
CA ALA A 16 -1.98 -0.10 24.90
C ALA A 16 -1.57 0.41 23.51
N ILE A 17 -0.89 1.56 23.46
CA ILE A 17 -0.36 2.14 22.22
C ILE A 17 0.62 1.19 21.51
N PHE A 18 1.57 0.58 22.22
CA PHE A 18 2.52 -0.36 21.62
C PHE A 18 1.84 -1.64 21.11
N ARG A 19 0.79 -2.11 21.81
CA ARG A 19 0.02 -3.28 21.35
C ARG A 19 -0.75 -2.96 20.07
N LEU A 20 -1.29 -1.75 19.98
CA LEU A 20 -2.01 -1.28 18.78
C LEU A 20 -1.06 -1.21 17.59
N TYR A 21 0.11 -0.58 17.73
CA TYR A 21 1.14 -0.54 16.68
C TYR A 21 1.59 -1.94 16.25
N TYR A 22 1.80 -2.86 17.20
CA TYR A 22 2.18 -4.24 16.89
C TYR A 22 1.08 -4.99 16.14
N PHE A 23 -0.18 -4.79 16.53
CA PHE A 23 -1.33 -5.41 15.86
C PHE A 23 -1.52 -4.85 14.44
N VAL A 24 -1.42 -3.53 14.28
CA VAL A 24 -1.43 -2.83 12.98
C VAL A 24 -0.38 -3.39 12.05
N TRP A 25 0.86 -3.47 12.53
CA TRP A 25 1.97 -4.07 11.81
C TRP A 25 1.64 -5.50 11.38
N CYS A 26 1.33 -6.38 12.34
CA CYS A 26 1.16 -7.81 12.06
C CYS A 26 0.05 -8.05 11.03
N SER A 27 -1.06 -7.31 11.15
CA SER A 27 -2.17 -7.37 10.21
C SER A 27 -1.76 -6.95 8.80
N SER A 28 -1.14 -5.76 8.65
CA SER A 28 -0.71 -5.25 7.35
C SER A 28 0.29 -6.19 6.67
N CYS A 29 1.27 -6.71 7.42
CA CYS A 29 2.23 -7.68 6.90
C CYS A 29 1.57 -9.01 6.47
N CYS A 30 0.58 -9.51 7.22
CA CYS A 30 -0.15 -10.71 6.85
C CYS A 30 -0.92 -10.52 5.55
N ARG A 31 -1.57 -9.37 5.39
CA ARG A 31 -2.35 -9.01 4.21
C ARG A 31 -1.49 -8.82 2.98
N LEU A 32 -0.36 -8.13 3.12
CA LEU A 32 0.62 -8.03 2.05
C LEU A 32 1.05 -9.41 1.55
N ARG A 33 1.38 -10.33 2.46
CA ARG A 33 1.75 -11.72 2.08
C ARG A 33 0.63 -12.46 1.35
N GLN A 34 -0.63 -12.20 1.71
CA GLN A 34 -1.77 -12.79 0.98
C GLN A 34 -1.83 -12.29 -0.46
N VAL A 35 -1.59 -11.00 -0.70
CA VAL A 35 -1.50 -10.44 -2.06
C VAL A 35 -0.32 -11.03 -2.83
N GLN A 36 0.87 -11.09 -2.20
CA GLN A 36 2.07 -11.65 -2.82
C GLN A 36 1.90 -13.14 -3.20
N ALA A 37 1.18 -13.91 -2.38
CA ALA A 37 0.90 -15.31 -2.67
C ALA A 37 0.08 -15.52 -3.95
N LEU A 38 -0.75 -14.53 -4.36
CA LEU A 38 -1.50 -14.59 -5.62
C LEU A 38 -0.58 -14.57 -6.84
N LEU A 39 0.59 -13.94 -6.72
CA LEU A 39 1.57 -13.82 -7.80
C LEU A 39 2.34 -15.12 -8.03
N GLY A 40 2.53 -15.94 -6.99
CA GLY A 40 3.27 -17.21 -7.07
C GLY A 40 2.49 -18.36 -7.73
N GLY A 41 1.16 -18.28 -7.82
CA GLY A 41 0.30 -19.39 -8.24
C GLY A 41 -0.08 -19.44 -9.73
N GLY A 42 0.16 -18.36 -10.50
CA GLY A 42 -0.46 -18.16 -11.82
C GLY A 42 0.28 -18.73 -13.04
N GLY A 43 1.37 -19.47 -12.84
CA GLY A 43 2.19 -20.01 -13.94
C GLY A 43 2.70 -18.94 -14.91
N ALA A 44 2.96 -19.31 -16.17
CA ALA A 44 3.51 -18.39 -17.18
C ALA A 44 2.59 -17.21 -17.55
N ALA A 45 1.35 -17.16 -17.06
CA ALA A 45 0.41 -16.06 -17.29
C ALA A 45 0.29 -15.10 -16.09
N ALA A 46 0.93 -15.40 -14.96
CA ALA A 46 0.91 -14.54 -13.78
C ALA A 46 1.47 -13.14 -14.10
N PRO A 47 0.89 -12.07 -13.55
CA PRO A 47 1.53 -10.76 -13.56
C PRO A 47 2.79 -10.78 -12.67
N ASP A 48 3.77 -9.96 -13.03
CA ASP A 48 5.01 -9.78 -12.27
C ASP A 48 4.78 -8.97 -10.98
N GLY A 49 3.68 -8.22 -10.93
CA GLY A 49 3.23 -7.51 -9.75
C GLY A 49 1.80 -7.00 -9.86
N VAL A 50 1.25 -6.54 -8.73
CA VAL A 50 -0.02 -5.82 -8.64
C VAL A 50 0.27 -4.33 -8.51
N LEU A 51 -0.16 -3.53 -9.49
CA LEU A 51 -0.05 -2.08 -9.48
C LEU A 51 -1.34 -1.48 -8.89
N CYS A 52 -1.19 -0.71 -7.83
CA CYS A 52 -2.25 -0.01 -7.14
C CYS A 52 -1.90 1.47 -7.06
N SER A 53 -2.55 2.30 -7.87
CA SER A 53 -2.39 3.75 -7.87
C SER A 53 -3.66 4.38 -7.33
N LEU A 54 -3.53 5.24 -6.33
CA LEU A 54 -4.64 5.97 -5.71
C LEU A 54 -4.79 7.36 -6.33
N GLY A 55 -5.95 7.99 -6.10
CA GLY A 55 -6.23 9.35 -6.56
C GLY A 55 -6.46 9.51 -8.06
N ILE A 56 -6.22 10.73 -8.53
CA ILE A 56 -6.59 11.20 -9.87
C ILE A 56 -5.88 10.44 -11.00
N ASP A 57 -4.63 10.00 -10.79
CA ASP A 57 -3.81 9.31 -11.80
C ASP A 57 -4.44 7.98 -12.26
N SER A 58 -5.20 7.32 -11.38
CA SER A 58 -5.94 6.09 -11.71
C SER A 58 -7.42 6.34 -12.01
N ARG A 59 -7.85 7.61 -12.05
CA ARG A 59 -9.26 8.03 -12.06
C ARG A 59 -10.05 7.46 -10.89
N TYR A 60 -9.45 7.47 -9.69
CA TYR A 60 -10.06 6.95 -8.47
C TYR A 60 -10.52 5.50 -8.63
N ASN A 61 -9.63 4.62 -9.10
CA ASN A 61 -9.95 3.21 -9.30
C ASN A 61 -10.40 2.55 -7.99
N GLU A 62 -11.68 2.13 -7.94
CA GLU A 62 -12.30 1.53 -6.75
C GLU A 62 -11.55 0.28 -6.27
N GLY A 63 -11.05 -0.56 -7.17
CA GLY A 63 -10.28 -1.74 -6.82
C GLY A 63 -8.94 -1.39 -6.15
N CYS A 64 -8.27 -0.33 -6.60
CA CYS A 64 -7.06 0.18 -5.95
C CYS A 64 -7.38 0.71 -4.55
N THR A 65 -8.46 1.47 -4.40
CA THR A 65 -8.93 1.98 -3.12
C THR A 65 -9.28 0.83 -2.16
N GLU A 66 -9.99 -0.20 -2.63
CA GLU A 66 -10.31 -1.40 -1.84
C GLU A 66 -9.04 -2.15 -1.41
N LEU A 67 -8.06 -2.30 -2.31
CA LEU A 67 -6.78 -2.93 -1.98
C LEU A 67 -6.01 -2.12 -0.93
N ALA A 68 -5.94 -0.80 -1.05
CA ALA A 68 -5.30 0.05 -0.06
C ALA A 68 -6.01 -0.04 1.31
N LYS A 69 -7.35 0.00 1.32
CA LYS A 69 -8.17 -0.22 2.53
C LYS A 69 -7.91 -1.58 3.16
N TYR A 70 -7.81 -2.62 2.35
CA TYR A 70 -7.44 -3.95 2.84
C TYR A 70 -6.04 -3.92 3.47
N LEU A 71 -5.02 -3.33 2.82
CA LEU A 71 -3.64 -3.34 3.33
C LEU A 71 -3.43 -2.50 4.59
N PHE A 72 -4.14 -1.38 4.72
CA PHE A 72 -3.92 -0.39 5.77
C PHE A 72 -5.06 -0.34 6.79
N TYR A 73 -6.32 -0.33 6.38
CA TYR A 73 -7.43 0.14 7.22
C TYR A 73 -8.28 -0.94 7.89
N ASP A 74 -8.33 -2.17 7.37
CA ASP A 74 -9.39 -3.10 7.82
C ASP A 74 -9.11 -3.81 9.15
N LEU A 75 -8.50 -3.17 10.15
CA LEU A 75 -8.27 -3.83 11.44
C LEU A 75 -9.58 -4.16 12.18
N TYR A 76 -10.65 -3.39 11.93
CA TYR A 76 -12.00 -3.71 12.38
C TYR A 76 -13.02 -3.04 11.45
N GLY A 77 -13.66 -3.82 10.57
CA GLY A 77 -14.93 -3.42 9.99
C GLY A 77 -15.90 -3.03 11.11
N GLN A 78 -16.38 -1.78 11.09
CA GLN A 78 -17.52 -1.30 11.85
C GLN A 78 -17.64 -1.80 13.30
N ASN A 79 -16.64 -1.58 14.14
CA ASN A 79 -16.89 -1.55 15.58
C ASN A 79 -16.16 -0.35 16.18
N GLN A 80 -16.94 0.71 16.36
CA GLN A 80 -16.72 1.83 17.26
C GLN A 80 -16.54 1.31 18.69
N LEU A 81 -15.45 0.60 18.98
CA LEU A 81 -15.01 0.38 20.35
C LEU A 81 -14.33 1.67 20.81
N ASN A 82 -15.11 2.72 21.10
CA ASN A 82 -14.81 3.90 21.93
C ASN A 82 -13.33 4.19 22.24
N LEU A 83 -12.49 4.24 21.21
CA LEU A 83 -11.06 4.50 21.26
C LEU A 83 -10.74 5.67 20.31
N GLU A 84 -11.54 6.72 20.39
CA GLU A 84 -11.14 8.05 19.91
C GLU A 84 -10.13 8.62 20.94
N PRO A 85 -8.94 9.14 20.56
CA PRO A 85 -8.59 9.80 19.30
C PRO A 85 -7.20 9.38 18.75
N ALA A 86 -6.86 8.09 18.72
CA ALA A 86 -5.48 7.68 18.37
C ALA A 86 -5.22 7.64 16.85
N PHE A 87 -6.28 7.56 16.04
CA PHE A 87 -6.23 7.65 14.59
C PHE A 87 -7.45 8.48 14.19
N GLU A 88 -7.26 9.79 13.98
CA GLU A 88 -8.27 10.59 13.29
C GLU A 88 -8.70 9.83 12.03
N GLU A 89 -10.02 9.77 11.77
CA GLU A 89 -10.55 9.22 10.53
C GLU A 89 -9.77 9.83 9.37
N PHE A 90 -8.95 9.01 8.73
CA PHE A 90 -8.21 9.44 7.55
C PHE A 90 -9.21 9.95 6.52
N PRO A 91 -9.12 11.22 6.10
CA PRO A 91 -9.82 11.64 4.90
C PRO A 91 -9.42 10.68 3.77
N GLU A 92 -10.39 10.14 3.03
CA GLU A 92 -10.12 9.23 1.90
C GLU A 92 -9.21 9.91 0.85
N GLU A 93 -9.23 11.25 0.82
CA GLU A 93 -8.39 12.14 0.02
C GLU A 93 -6.91 12.19 0.47
N THR A 94 -6.58 11.72 1.68
CA THR A 94 -5.22 11.80 2.27
C THR A 94 -4.26 10.76 1.70
N LEU A 95 -4.72 9.88 0.81
CA LEU A 95 -3.85 8.89 0.15
C LEU A 95 -3.81 9.07 -1.37
N ASP A 96 -4.32 10.20 -1.87
CA ASP A 96 -4.04 10.62 -3.25
C ASP A 96 -2.52 10.77 -3.44
N ASP A 97 -2.00 10.47 -4.63
CA ASP A 97 -0.55 10.40 -4.91
C ASP A 97 0.22 9.29 -4.15
N VAL A 98 -0.45 8.17 -3.88
CA VAL A 98 0.19 6.93 -3.46
C VAL A 98 0.18 5.91 -4.60
N ILE A 99 1.35 5.35 -4.91
CA ILE A 99 1.49 4.28 -5.91
C ILE A 99 2.21 3.10 -5.26
N LEU A 100 1.56 1.95 -5.26
CA LEU A 100 2.06 0.68 -4.77
C LEU A 100 2.31 -0.27 -5.96
N LEU A 101 3.47 -0.90 -5.98
CA LEU A 101 3.74 -2.05 -6.82
C LEU A 101 4.16 -3.23 -5.95
N ILE A 102 3.24 -4.17 -5.76
CA ILE A 102 3.45 -5.36 -4.93
C ILE A 102 3.94 -6.48 -5.85
N LYS A 103 5.18 -6.93 -5.64
CA LYS A 103 5.78 -8.09 -6.31
C LYS A 103 5.87 -9.27 -5.35
N ALA A 104 6.15 -10.47 -5.85
CA ALA A 104 6.17 -11.68 -5.03
C ALA A 104 7.10 -11.58 -3.80
N GLU A 105 8.28 -10.97 -3.99
CA GLU A 105 9.32 -10.91 -2.95
C GLU A 105 9.64 -9.49 -2.45
N CYS A 106 9.10 -8.45 -3.09
CA CYS A 106 9.36 -7.05 -2.72
C CYS A 106 8.17 -6.15 -3.00
N VAL A 107 8.19 -4.96 -2.41
CA VAL A 107 7.16 -3.94 -2.62
C VAL A 107 7.85 -2.63 -2.95
N HIS A 108 7.38 -1.94 -3.97
CA HIS A 108 7.74 -0.56 -4.21
C HIS A 108 6.57 0.33 -3.82
N LEU A 109 6.88 1.46 -3.20
CA LEU A 109 5.90 2.46 -2.79
C LEU A 109 6.43 3.84 -3.14
N TYR A 110 5.68 4.57 -3.95
CA TYR A 110 5.77 6.01 -4.03
C TYR A 110 4.70 6.64 -3.12
N CYS A 111 5.08 7.68 -2.39
CA CYS A 111 4.16 8.58 -1.71
C CYS A 111 4.80 9.97 -1.55
N ASN A 112 3.97 11.01 -1.48
CA ASN A 112 4.42 12.33 -1.06
C ASN A 112 4.78 12.33 0.45
N PRO A 113 5.54 13.33 0.95
CA PRO A 113 5.96 13.38 2.35
C PRO A 113 4.81 13.53 3.35
N LEU A 114 3.69 14.16 2.95
CA LEU A 114 2.50 14.31 3.80
C LEU A 114 1.89 12.93 4.10
N ASN A 115 1.75 12.10 3.07
CA ASN A 115 1.20 10.76 3.17
C ASN A 115 2.18 9.77 3.82
N TYR A 116 3.48 10.06 3.80
CA TYR A 116 4.48 9.17 4.38
C TYR A 116 4.30 8.99 5.90
N ALA A 117 4.11 10.10 6.63
CA ALA A 117 3.90 10.06 8.10
C ALA A 117 2.70 9.20 8.48
N HIS A 118 1.68 9.29 7.65
CA HIS A 118 0.41 8.60 7.70
C HIS A 118 0.50 7.09 7.43
N LEU A 119 1.34 6.69 6.46
CA LEU A 119 1.52 5.29 6.08
C LEU A 119 2.54 4.54 6.97
N LEU A 120 3.44 5.27 7.63
CA LEU A 120 4.55 4.71 8.41
C LEU A 120 4.14 3.59 9.40
N PRO A 121 3.01 3.69 10.15
CA PRO A 121 2.59 2.63 11.07
C PRO A 121 2.38 1.26 10.40
N TYR A 122 1.97 1.27 9.12
CA TYR A 122 1.66 0.06 8.36
C TYR A 122 2.89 -0.48 7.62
N LEU A 123 3.71 0.42 7.08
CA LEU A 123 4.83 0.11 6.18
C LEU A 123 6.10 -0.30 6.90
N SER A 124 6.31 0.18 8.13
CA SER A 124 7.57 0.12 8.88
C SER A 124 8.23 -1.27 8.98
N HIS A 125 7.48 -2.34 8.74
CA HIS A 125 7.95 -3.71 8.85
C HIS A 125 7.64 -4.58 7.63
N TRP A 126 7.18 -3.98 6.53
CA TRP A 126 7.10 -4.68 5.26
C TRP A 126 8.52 -5.09 4.83
N ARG A 127 8.70 -6.36 4.50
CA ARG A 127 10.00 -6.87 4.06
C ARG A 127 10.26 -6.44 2.63
N ASN A 128 11.51 -6.10 2.32
CA ASN A 128 11.96 -5.72 0.98
C ASN A 128 11.15 -4.56 0.40
N LEU A 129 10.77 -3.59 1.24
CA LEU A 129 10.13 -2.34 0.83
C LEU A 129 11.17 -1.40 0.21
N ARG A 130 10.87 -0.88 -0.97
CA ARG A 130 11.56 0.25 -1.60
C ARG A 130 10.64 1.46 -1.58
N LEU A 131 11.06 2.50 -0.88
CA LEU A 131 10.30 3.73 -0.70
C LEU A 131 10.85 4.83 -1.62
N TYR A 132 9.96 5.48 -2.35
CA TYR A 132 10.20 6.64 -3.19
C TYR A 132 9.41 7.80 -2.59
N CYS A 133 10.07 8.66 -1.83
CA CYS A 133 9.45 9.79 -1.16
C CYS A 133 10.46 10.94 -1.14
N MET A 134 10.04 12.11 -1.59
CA MET A 134 10.83 13.33 -1.48
C MET A 134 10.84 13.82 -0.02
N THR A 135 11.79 14.68 0.31
CA THR A 135 11.70 15.48 1.53
C THR A 135 10.60 16.54 1.39
N GLU A 136 10.11 17.07 2.51
CA GLU A 136 9.12 18.17 2.50
C GLU A 136 9.60 19.37 1.67
N THR A 137 10.87 19.75 1.80
CA THR A 137 11.45 20.88 1.07
C THR A 137 11.55 20.63 -0.44
N GLU A 138 11.92 19.42 -0.86
CA GLU A 138 11.97 19.08 -2.29
C GLU A 138 10.56 19.06 -2.90
N TYR A 139 9.55 18.65 -2.11
CA TYR A 139 8.15 18.57 -2.55
C TYR A 139 7.47 19.94 -2.71
N GLU A 140 8.08 21.04 -2.25
CA GLU A 140 7.55 22.40 -2.45
C GLU A 140 7.59 22.83 -3.93
N ASP A 141 8.46 22.23 -4.75
CA ASP A 141 8.51 22.44 -6.19
C ASP A 141 7.59 21.42 -6.91
N GLU A 142 6.44 21.91 -7.38
CA GLU A 142 5.41 21.10 -8.04
C GLU A 142 5.93 20.40 -9.31
N GLU A 143 6.77 21.06 -10.11
CA GLU A 143 7.31 20.49 -11.35
C GLU A 143 8.29 19.36 -11.02
N ALA A 144 9.19 19.59 -10.05
CA ALA A 144 10.11 18.56 -9.58
C ALA A 144 9.37 17.39 -8.90
N ALA A 145 8.29 17.66 -8.17
CA ALA A 145 7.47 16.63 -7.54
C ALA A 145 6.80 15.71 -8.56
N GLU A 146 6.22 16.28 -9.62
CA GLU A 146 5.62 15.51 -10.71
C GLU A 146 6.66 14.71 -11.50
N GLU A 147 7.83 15.30 -11.80
CA GLU A 147 8.93 14.59 -12.46
C GLU A 147 9.45 13.42 -11.59
N PHE A 148 9.55 13.63 -10.28
CA PHE A 148 9.94 12.59 -9.34
C PHE A 148 8.90 11.45 -9.26
N LYS A 149 7.60 11.77 -9.25
CA LYS A 149 6.51 10.77 -9.29
C LYS A 149 6.62 9.90 -10.55
N ILE A 150 6.79 10.53 -11.71
CA ILE A 150 6.92 9.84 -13.00
C ILE A 150 8.17 8.96 -13.04
N SER A 151 9.33 9.50 -12.67
CA SER A 151 10.59 8.75 -12.67
C SER A 151 10.57 7.58 -11.69
N SER A 152 9.99 7.77 -10.50
CA SER A 152 9.74 6.70 -9.54
C SER A 152 8.86 5.61 -10.15
N PHE A 153 7.74 5.96 -10.77
CA PHE A 153 6.85 4.99 -11.43
C PHE A 153 7.58 4.19 -12.52
N VAL A 154 8.37 4.85 -13.37
CA VAL A 154 9.18 4.20 -14.41
C VAL A 154 10.16 3.20 -13.79
N GLU A 155 10.85 3.57 -12.71
CA GLU A 155 11.78 2.67 -12.03
C GLU A 155 11.05 1.47 -11.39
N MET A 156 9.89 1.70 -10.77
CA MET A 156 9.10 0.65 -10.13
C MET A 156 8.76 -0.48 -11.11
N VAL A 157 8.33 -0.13 -12.32
CA VAL A 157 7.84 -1.07 -13.34
C VAL A 157 8.90 -1.55 -14.33
N ALA A 158 10.14 -1.08 -14.24
CA ALA A 158 11.19 -1.30 -15.24
C ALA A 158 11.49 -2.78 -15.53
N ASP A 159 11.34 -3.65 -14.54
CA ASP A 159 11.56 -5.10 -14.60
C ASP A 159 10.25 -5.91 -14.73
N CYS A 160 9.09 -5.25 -14.86
CA CYS A 160 7.81 -5.90 -15.06
C CYS A 160 7.47 -6.01 -16.55
N ARG A 161 7.14 -7.21 -17.01
CA ARG A 161 6.57 -7.44 -18.34
C ARG A 161 5.04 -7.30 -18.34
N ARG A 162 4.39 -7.70 -17.24
CA ARG A 162 2.93 -7.62 -17.06
C ARG A 162 2.62 -7.22 -15.62
N VAL A 163 1.75 -6.25 -15.46
CA VAL A 163 1.21 -5.88 -14.15
C VAL A 163 -0.29 -6.18 -14.11
N GLY A 164 -0.76 -6.70 -12.98
CA GLY A 164 -2.18 -6.78 -12.68
C GLY A 164 -2.63 -5.46 -12.06
N VAL A 165 -3.84 -5.02 -12.38
CA VAL A 165 -4.47 -3.87 -11.75
C VAL A 165 -5.71 -4.38 -11.00
N PRO A 166 -5.89 -4.04 -9.71
CA PRO A 166 -7.08 -4.40 -8.97
C PRO A 166 -8.35 -3.92 -9.67
N TYR A 167 -9.42 -4.68 -9.54
CA TYR A 167 -10.71 -4.40 -10.15
C TYR A 167 -11.82 -4.63 -9.12
N SER A 168 -12.69 -3.64 -8.93
CA SER A 168 -13.91 -3.80 -8.13
C SER A 168 -15.06 -4.27 -9.01
N ALA A 169 -15.76 -5.31 -8.56
CA ALA A 169 -16.96 -5.81 -9.23
C ALA A 169 -18.19 -4.91 -8.98
N GLN A 170 -18.15 -4.05 -7.96
CA GLN A 170 -19.30 -3.26 -7.51
C GLN A 170 -19.60 -2.06 -8.43
N GLY A 171 -18.62 -1.58 -9.20
CA GLY A 171 -18.79 -0.49 -10.18
C GLY A 171 -19.62 -0.80 -11.44
N THR A 172 -20.20 -2.01 -11.57
CA THR A 172 -20.83 -2.47 -12.83
C THR A 172 -22.29 -2.04 -13.04
N HIS A 173 -22.86 -1.15 -12.22
CA HIS A 173 -24.24 -0.65 -12.44
C HIS A 173 -24.37 0.53 -13.42
N ARG A 174 -23.29 0.99 -14.05
CA ARG A 174 -23.35 1.88 -15.23
C ARG A 174 -22.45 1.35 -16.35
N GLY A 175 -23.07 0.62 -17.28
CA GLY A 175 -22.59 0.43 -18.66
C GLY A 175 -21.12 0.09 -18.82
N THR A 176 -20.71 -1.14 -18.54
CA THR A 176 -19.38 -1.63 -18.91
C THR A 176 -19.29 -1.85 -20.42
N GLU A 177 -18.83 -0.84 -21.15
CA GLU A 177 -17.86 -1.13 -22.20
C GLU A 177 -16.65 -1.77 -21.52
N LYS A 178 -16.39 -3.01 -21.90
CA LYS A 178 -15.20 -3.75 -21.48
C LYS A 178 -13.98 -2.97 -21.95
N SER A 179 -13.38 -2.17 -21.08
CA SER A 179 -12.00 -1.71 -21.25
C SER A 179 -11.10 -2.94 -21.15
N LYS A 180 -10.91 -3.61 -22.29
CA LYS A 180 -9.76 -4.46 -22.53
C LYS A 180 -8.53 -3.57 -22.34
N LEU A 181 -7.91 -3.63 -21.17
CA LEU A 181 -6.55 -3.12 -21.05
C LEU A 181 -5.62 -4.16 -21.67
N PHE A 182 -5.37 -3.98 -22.97
CA PHE A 182 -4.27 -4.63 -23.67
C PHE A 182 -2.97 -4.05 -23.13
N VAL A 183 -2.15 -4.87 -22.48
CA VAL A 183 -0.70 -4.64 -22.45
C VAL A 183 -0.13 -5.47 -23.59
N LYS A 184 0.52 -4.80 -24.54
CA LYS A 184 1.12 -5.40 -25.73
C LYS A 184 2.43 -6.10 -25.37
#